data_AF-A0A9C7PHX8-F1
#
_entry.id   AF-A0A9C7PHX8-F1
#
_cell.length_a   1.000
_cell.length_b   1.000
_cell.length_c   1.000
_cell.angle_alpha   90.00
_cell.angle_beta   90.00
_cell.angle_gamma   90.00
#
_symmetry.space_group_name_H-M   'P 1'
#
loop_
_entity.id
_entity.type
_entity.pdbx_description
1 polymer ?
#
loop_
_entity_poly.entity_id
_entity_poly.type
_entity_poly.pdbx_seq_one_letter_code
_entity_poly.pdbx_strand_id
1 'polypeptide(L)'
;MSDDSIYDDINLTKRKTITNGKKYDFYIYKTLKLEKKFSKGKFGKGDTSISQVKNYKLQDDESEAMLDVKLKVSKKLDDAMTGFTPKEAKKVFDQCMKELCKIGLVKT
;
A
#
# COMPACT_ATOMS: atom_id res chain seq x y z
N MET A 1 -3.45 29.64 4.74
CA MET A 1 -4.51 29.14 5.63
C MET A 1 -5.47 28.36 4.73
N SER A 2 -5.55 27.04 4.71
CA SER A 2 -5.01 25.97 5.57
C SER A 2 -4.54 24.83 4.66
N ASP A 3 -3.45 24.18 5.04
CA ASP A 3 -2.73 23.13 4.30
C ASP A 3 -3.49 21.79 4.33
N ASP A 4 -4.74 21.79 3.87
CA ASP A 4 -5.70 20.68 3.98
C ASP A 4 -5.74 19.78 2.73
N SER A 5 -4.58 19.53 2.08
CA SER A 5 -4.52 18.75 0.82
C SER A 5 -3.49 17.62 0.83
N ILE A 6 -2.72 17.44 1.91
CA ILE A 6 -1.84 16.26 2.05
C ILE A 6 -2.66 14.95 2.10
N TYR A 7 -3.98 15.07 2.34
CA TYR A 7 -4.93 13.98 2.44
C TYR A 7 -5.88 13.83 1.23
N ASP A 8 -5.89 14.74 0.24
CA ASP A 8 -6.77 14.56 -0.94
C ASP A 8 -6.21 13.50 -1.93
N ASP A 9 -5.01 12.99 -1.60
CA ASP A 9 -4.32 11.91 -2.31
C ASP A 9 -4.23 10.62 -1.46
N ILE A 10 -5.15 10.46 -0.49
CA ILE A 10 -5.24 9.26 0.34
C ILE A 10 -5.59 8.05 -0.54
N ASN A 11 -4.57 7.27 -0.87
CA ASN A 11 -4.73 5.93 -1.42
C ASN A 11 -5.07 4.88 -0.34
N LEU A 12 -5.32 5.30 0.91
CA LEU A 12 -5.63 4.45 2.06
C LEU A 12 -7.15 4.36 2.30
N THR A 13 -7.73 3.18 2.15
CA THR A 13 -9.16 2.95 2.42
C THR A 13 -9.33 1.97 3.58
N LYS A 14 -10.00 2.39 4.65
CA LYS A 14 -10.39 1.49 5.74
C LYS A 14 -11.53 0.59 5.28
N ARG A 15 -11.35 -0.73 5.42
CA ARG A 15 -12.36 -1.74 5.13
C ARG A 15 -12.67 -2.52 6.39
N LYS A 16 -13.95 -2.52 6.74
CA LYS A 16 -14.49 -3.29 7.86
C LYS A 16 -15.10 -4.56 7.31
N THR A 17 -14.64 -5.71 7.77
CA THR A 17 -15.14 -7.02 7.34
C THR A 17 -15.41 -7.91 8.53
N ILE A 18 -16.23 -8.94 8.36
CA ILE A 18 -16.50 -9.91 9.43
C ILE A 18 -15.95 -11.25 8.94
N THR A 19 -14.92 -11.75 9.61
CA THR A 19 -14.33 -13.07 9.31
C THR A 19 -14.50 -13.96 10.54
N ASN A 20 -15.11 -15.14 10.37
CA ASN A 20 -15.39 -16.10 11.45
C ASN A 20 -16.07 -15.46 12.68
N GLY A 21 -17.06 -14.59 12.46
CA GLY A 21 -17.82 -13.92 13.53
C GLY A 21 -17.08 -12.79 14.25
N LYS A 22 -15.82 -12.50 13.91
CA LYS A 22 -15.04 -11.39 14.47
C LYS A 22 -14.98 -10.23 13.48
N LYS A 23 -15.20 -9.00 13.98
CA LYS A 23 -14.93 -7.79 13.22
C LYS A 23 -13.43 -7.72 12.95
N TYR A 24 -13.08 -7.62 11.69
CA TYR A 24 -11.71 -7.54 11.19
C TYR A 24 -11.64 -6.33 10.26
N ASP A 25 -11.08 -5.26 10.82
CA ASP A 25 -10.88 -4.00 10.15
C ASP A 25 -9.43 -3.97 9.61
N PHE A 26 -9.27 -3.58 8.35
CA PHE A 26 -7.97 -3.47 7.72
C PHE A 26 -7.95 -2.29 6.74
N TYR A 27 -6.77 -1.74 6.52
CA TYR A 27 -6.57 -0.73 5.50
C TYR A 27 -6.19 -1.35 4.17
N ILE A 28 -6.59 -0.70 3.09
CA ILE A 28 -6.11 -0.98 1.74
C ILE A 28 -5.36 0.25 1.26
N TYR A 29 -4.06 0.12 1.00
CA TYR A 29 -3.28 1.21 0.42
C TYR A 29 -2.99 0.96 -1.05
N LYS A 30 -3.39 1.87 -1.94
CA LYS A 30 -3.14 1.78 -3.38
C LYS A 30 -1.82 2.45 -3.78
N THR A 31 -0.79 1.66 -4.08
CA THR A 31 0.56 2.19 -4.39
C THR A 31 0.74 2.63 -5.85
N LEU A 32 -0.30 2.56 -6.70
CA LEU A 32 -0.21 2.88 -8.14
C LEU A 32 0.45 4.22 -8.45
N LYS A 33 0.08 5.31 -7.75
CA LYS A 33 0.65 6.64 -7.99
C LYS A 33 2.14 6.66 -7.64
N LEU A 34 2.53 6.05 -6.52
CA LEU A 34 3.92 5.92 -6.08
C LEU A 34 4.72 5.08 -7.08
N GLU A 35 4.20 3.92 -7.46
CA GLU A 35 4.83 3.05 -8.46
C GLU A 35 5.06 3.80 -9.75
N LYS A 36 4.06 4.52 -10.26
CA LYS A 36 4.18 5.31 -11.50
C LYS A 36 5.26 6.38 -11.38
N LYS A 37 5.35 7.06 -10.23
CA LYS A 37 6.35 8.09 -9.93
C LYS A 37 7.76 7.49 -9.91
N PHE A 38 7.97 6.41 -9.15
CA PHE A 38 9.28 5.77 -8.96
C PHE A 38 9.74 4.97 -10.18
N SER A 39 8.82 4.43 -10.96
CA SER A 39 9.12 3.66 -12.17
C SER A 39 9.14 4.49 -13.46
N LYS A 40 9.02 5.82 -13.36
CA LYS A 40 8.88 6.72 -14.52
C LYS A 40 7.75 6.28 -15.48
N GLY A 41 6.67 5.73 -14.94
CA GLY A 41 5.50 5.27 -15.69
C GLY A 41 5.58 3.86 -16.28
N LYS A 42 6.65 3.09 -15.97
CA LYS A 42 6.81 1.68 -16.36
C LYS A 42 5.86 0.75 -15.58
N PHE A 43 5.65 1.04 -14.29
CA PHE A 43 4.70 0.40 -13.39
C PHE A 43 3.61 1.39 -12.95
N GLY A 44 2.59 0.92 -12.22
CA GLY A 44 1.50 1.79 -11.76
C GLY A 44 0.43 2.10 -12.82
N LYS A 45 0.30 1.25 -13.85
CA LYS A 45 -0.77 1.31 -14.88
C LYS A 45 -1.41 -0.05 -15.08
N GLY A 46 -2.70 -0.06 -15.43
CA GLY A 46 -3.47 -1.26 -15.74
C GLY A 46 -4.06 -1.93 -14.51
N ASP A 47 -4.15 -3.27 -14.54
CA ASP A 47 -4.71 -4.06 -13.45
C ASP A 47 -3.92 -3.92 -12.16
N THR A 48 -4.63 -4.09 -11.05
CA THR A 48 -4.07 -4.05 -9.70
C THR A 48 -4.27 -5.39 -9.01
N SER A 49 -3.26 -5.84 -8.28
CA SER A 49 -3.33 -7.00 -7.40
C SER A 49 -3.12 -6.57 -5.96
N ILE A 50 -3.67 -7.36 -5.03
CA ILE A 50 -3.31 -7.24 -3.63
C ILE A 50 -1.94 -7.88 -3.48
N SER A 51 -0.96 -7.10 -3.05
CA SER A 51 0.39 -7.57 -2.80
C SER A 51 0.37 -8.75 -1.84
N GLN A 52 1.25 -9.71 -2.10
CA GLN A 52 1.44 -10.84 -1.20
C GLN A 52 2.03 -10.42 0.16
N VAL A 53 2.63 -9.23 0.24
CA VAL A 53 3.18 -8.70 1.48
C VAL A 53 2.04 -8.20 2.38
N LYS A 54 1.80 -8.93 3.47
CA LYS A 54 0.76 -8.63 4.47
C LYS A 54 1.32 -8.20 5.82
N ASN A 55 2.63 -7.96 5.88
CA ASN A 55 3.36 -7.74 7.12
C ASN A 55 3.34 -6.27 7.57
N TYR A 56 2.39 -5.49 7.08
CA TYR A 56 2.32 -4.07 7.37
C TYR A 56 1.09 -3.78 8.19
N LYS A 57 1.26 -2.95 9.21
CA LYS A 57 0.18 -2.44 10.05
C LYS A 57 0.27 -0.92 10.12
N LEU A 58 -0.87 -0.29 10.31
CA LEU A 58 -0.99 1.15 10.52
C LEU A 58 -1.80 1.35 11.79
N GLN A 59 -1.33 2.26 12.65
CA GLN A 59 -2.10 2.69 13.80
C GLN A 59 -3.29 3.51 13.32
N ASP A 60 -4.49 3.09 13.68
CA ASP A 60 -5.72 3.83 13.41
C ASP A 60 -5.82 5.02 14.36
N ASP A 61 -5.89 6.24 13.83
CA ASP A 61 -6.09 7.45 14.63
C ASP A 61 -7.40 7.42 15.44
N GLU A 62 -8.44 6.72 14.96
CA GLU A 62 -9.73 6.66 15.66
C GLU A 62 -9.75 5.69 16.84
N SER A 63 -9.13 4.52 16.69
CA SER A 63 -9.23 3.42 17.66
C SER A 63 -7.91 3.12 18.38
N GLU A 64 -6.83 3.84 18.05
CA GLU A 64 -5.44 3.59 18.46
C GLU A 64 -4.94 2.16 18.20
N ALA A 65 -5.69 1.39 17.42
CA ALA A 65 -5.43 -0.01 17.15
C ALA A 65 -4.52 -0.19 15.93
N MET A 66 -3.60 -1.15 16.00
CA MET A 66 -2.77 -1.55 14.87
C MET A 66 -3.58 -2.42 13.90
N LEU A 67 -4.09 -1.82 12.83
CA LEU A 67 -4.85 -2.52 11.79
C LEU A 67 -3.93 -3.00 10.67
N ASP A 68 -4.23 -4.18 10.14
CA ASP A 68 -3.48 -4.74 9.02
C ASP A 68 -3.66 -3.88 7.76
N VAL A 69 -2.58 -3.70 6.99
CA VAL A 69 -2.58 -2.92 5.75
C VAL A 69 -2.31 -3.83 4.57
N LYS A 70 -3.29 -3.93 3.68
CA LYS A 70 -3.19 -4.60 2.39
C LYS A 70 -2.72 -3.61 1.34
N LEU A 71 -1.52 -3.83 0.83
CA LEU A 71 -0.98 -3.04 -0.25
C LEU A 71 -1.59 -3.50 -1.57
N LYS A 72 -2.11 -2.58 -2.35
CA LYS A 72 -2.69 -2.82 -3.67
C LYS A 72 -1.77 -2.23 -4.72
N VAL A 73 -0.96 -3.11 -5.31
CA VAL A 73 0.08 -2.80 -6.29
C VAL A 73 -0.42 -3.01 -7.72
N SER A 74 0.29 -2.49 -8.72
CA SER A 74 0.00 -2.92 -10.10
C SER A 74 0.36 -4.38 -10.31
N LYS A 75 -0.49 -5.12 -11.02
CA LYS A 75 -0.28 -6.54 -11.31
C LYS A 75 1.06 -6.78 -12.01
N LYS A 76 1.45 -5.85 -12.91
CA LYS A 76 2.76 -5.85 -13.55
C LYS A 76 3.92 -5.75 -12.56
N LEU A 77 3.80 -4.94 -11.50
CA LEU A 77 4.84 -4.83 -10.47
C LEU A 77 4.91 -6.13 -9.67
N ASP A 78 3.76 -6.68 -9.27
CA ASP A 78 3.64 -7.91 -8.49
C ASP A 78 4.21 -9.13 -9.25
N ASP A 79 3.83 -9.27 -10.52
CA ASP A 79 4.38 -10.26 -11.44
C ASP A 79 5.87 -10.03 -11.68
N ALA A 80 6.33 -8.78 -11.79
CA ALA A 80 7.76 -8.49 -11.96
C ALA A 80 8.58 -8.79 -10.69
N MET A 81 8.01 -8.63 -9.49
CA MET A 81 8.67 -8.97 -8.21
C MET A 81 8.92 -10.47 -8.05
N THR A 82 8.04 -11.30 -8.62
CA THR A 82 8.11 -12.77 -8.58
C THR A 82 8.66 -13.39 -9.86
N GLY A 83 8.70 -12.62 -10.95
CA GLY A 83 9.13 -13.05 -12.27
C GLY A 83 10.61 -12.83 -12.55
N PHE A 84 10.94 -12.63 -13.83
CA PHE A 84 12.31 -12.68 -14.34
C PHE A 84 13.16 -11.43 -14.04
N THR A 85 12.53 -10.28 -13.76
CA THR A 85 13.23 -9.00 -13.49
C THR A 85 12.89 -8.39 -12.12
N PRO A 86 13.12 -9.12 -11.02
CA PRO A 86 12.68 -8.70 -9.69
C PRO A 86 13.48 -7.52 -9.13
N LYS A 87 14.70 -7.26 -9.63
CA LYS A 87 15.56 -6.20 -9.10
C LYS A 87 14.96 -4.81 -9.25
N GLU A 88 14.40 -4.49 -10.42
CA GLU A 88 13.78 -3.18 -10.66
C GLU A 88 12.45 -3.04 -9.91
N ALA A 89 11.61 -4.08 -9.97
CA ALA A 89 10.32 -4.09 -9.30
C ALA A 89 10.48 -3.96 -7.77
N LYS A 90 11.42 -4.69 -7.17
CA LYS A 90 11.75 -4.58 -5.75
C LYS A 90 12.23 -3.18 -5.37
N LYS A 91 13.08 -2.55 -6.19
CA LYS A 91 13.53 -1.17 -5.93
C LYS A 91 12.36 -0.18 -5.91
N VAL A 92 11.45 -0.29 -6.88
CA VAL A 92 10.25 0.57 -6.95
C VAL A 92 9.33 0.29 -5.76
N PHE A 93 9.11 -0.98 -5.42
CA PHE A 93 8.30 -1.37 -4.28
C PHE A 93 8.90 -0.88 -2.96
N ASP A 94 10.19 -1.06 -2.71
CA ASP A 94 10.90 -0.55 -1.52
C ASP A 94 10.80 0.97 -1.41
N GLN A 95 10.88 1.71 -2.52
CA GLN A 95 10.66 3.15 -2.50
C GLN A 95 9.22 3.51 -2.11
N CYS A 96 8.23 2.76 -2.61
CA CYS A 96 6.85 2.92 -2.15
C CYS A 96 6.73 2.65 -0.65
N MET A 97 7.38 1.59 -0.15
CA MET A 97 7.35 1.23 1.27
C MET A 97 8.00 2.28 2.14
N LYS A 98 9.10 2.89 1.71
CA LYS A 98 9.74 3.99 2.44
C LYS A 98 8.82 5.19 2.61
N GLU A 99 8.08 5.57 1.57
CA GLU A 99 7.08 6.64 1.68
C GLU A 99 5.93 6.23 2.60
N LEU A 100 5.52 4.97 2.56
CA LEU A 100 4.52 4.46 3.49
C LEU A 100 4.99 4.45 4.95
N CYS A 101 6.24 4.08 5.21
CA CYS A 101 6.78 4.14 6.56
C CYS A 101 6.83 5.57 7.10
N LYS A 102 7.02 6.58 6.24
CA LYS A 102 7.00 7.99 6.64
C LYS A 102 5.62 8.46 7.10
N ILE A 103 4.54 7.89 6.56
CA ILE A 103 3.16 8.20 6.98
C ILE A 103 2.72 7.36 8.20
N GLY A 104 3.64 6.63 8.83
CA GLY A 104 3.36 5.83 10.03
C GLY A 104 3.12 4.34 9.77
N LEU A 105 3.29 3.83 8.55
CA LEU A 105 3.18 2.40 8.28
C LEU A 105 4.32 1.64 8.99
N VAL A 106 3.97 0.66 9.81
CA VAL A 106 4.93 -0.15 10.56
C VAL A 106 5.00 -1.54 9.94
N LYS A 107 6.22 -2.02 9.71
CA LYS A 107 6.46 -3.41 9.31
C LYS A 107 6.55 -4.28 10.57
N THR A 108 5.68 -5.29 10.66
CA THR A 108 5.61 -6.25 11.78
C THR A 108 6.10 -7.63 11.37
#